data_AF-F3FVS1-F1
#
_entry.id   AF-F3FVS1-F1
#
_cell.length_a   1.000
_cell.length_b   1.000
_cell.length_c   1.000
_cell.angle_alpha   90.00
_cell.angle_beta   90.00
_cell.angle_gamma   90.00
#
_symmetry.space_group_name_H-M   'P 1'
#
loop_
_entity.id
_entity.type
_entity.pdbx_description
1 polymer ?
#
loop_
_entity_poly.entity_id
_entity_poly.type
_entity_poly.pdbx_seq_one_letter_code
_entity_poly.pdbx_strand_id
1 'polypeptide(L)'
;GHVQGRAGRRTIEFADFHRLPGDAPQRDNQLADDELIVAVELPANGFVSHNAYLKIRDRASYAFALISVAAAIDLDGDVIRDVRLALGGVAHKPWRDKAVETLLVGKPVTRENFAA
;
A
#
# COMPACT_ATOMS: atom_id res chain seq x y z
N GLY A 1 5.83 -4.02 -10.27
CA GLY A 1 7.25 -4.24 -9.92
C GLY A 1 7.86 -5.10 -11.00
N HIS A 2 9.01 -4.68 -11.53
CA HIS A 2 9.70 -5.37 -12.62
C HIS A 2 10.76 -6.30 -12.03
N VAL A 3 10.75 -7.56 -12.43
CA VAL A 3 11.70 -8.58 -11.97
C VAL A 3 12.38 -9.24 -13.16
N GLN A 4 13.62 -9.69 -12.96
CA GLN A 4 14.43 -10.35 -13.97
C GLN A 4 15.06 -11.61 -13.36
N GLY A 5 14.83 -12.75 -14.01
CA GLY A 5 15.47 -14.02 -13.69
C GLY A 5 16.12 -14.66 -14.92
N ARG A 6 16.57 -15.90 -14.80
CA ARG A 6 17.26 -16.61 -15.90
C ARG A 6 16.32 -16.88 -17.08
N ALA A 7 15.03 -17.01 -16.81
CA ALA A 7 13.98 -17.19 -17.80
C ALA A 7 13.53 -15.89 -18.50
N GLY A 8 14.05 -14.73 -18.09
CA GLY A 8 13.70 -13.43 -18.67
C GLY A 8 13.06 -12.47 -17.67
N ARG A 9 12.32 -11.48 -18.19
CA ARG A 9 11.68 -10.42 -17.41
C ARG A 9 10.19 -10.68 -17.25
N ARG A 10 9.64 -10.32 -16.09
CA ARG A 10 8.19 -10.27 -15.86
C ARG A 10 7.82 -9.13 -14.91
N THR A 11 6.52 -8.86 -14.83
CA THR A 11 5.96 -7.84 -13.94
C THR A 11 5.11 -8.53 -12.87
N ILE A 12 5.22 -8.04 -11.64
CA ILE A 12 4.41 -8.46 -10.50
C ILE A 12 3.68 -7.21 -9.99
N GLU A 13 2.37 -7.27 -9.90
CA GLU A 13 1.57 -6.21 -9.27
C GLU A 13 1.98 -6.04 -7.81
N PHE A 14 2.12 -4.79 -7.34
CA PHE A 14 2.61 -4.56 -5.97
C PHE A 14 1.66 -5.16 -4.92
N ALA A 15 0.35 -5.15 -5.19
CA ALA A 15 -0.66 -5.78 -4.35
C ALA A 15 -0.44 -7.29 -4.17
N ASP A 16 0.17 -7.93 -5.17
CA ASP A 16 0.38 -9.38 -5.21
C ASP A 16 1.80 -9.79 -4.85
N PHE A 17 2.74 -8.82 -4.76
CA PHE A 17 4.14 -9.10 -4.48
C PHE A 17 4.35 -9.84 -3.15
N HIS A 18 3.68 -9.38 -2.08
CA HIS A 18 3.70 -10.04 -0.78
C HIS A 18 2.60 -11.09 -0.68
N ARG A 19 2.93 -12.21 -0.03
CA ARG A 19 2.01 -13.33 0.15
C ARG A 19 1.60 -13.50 1.61
N LEU A 20 0.45 -14.13 1.81
CA LEU A 20 0.09 -14.67 3.12
C LEU A 20 0.96 -15.92 3.37
N PRO A 21 1.27 -16.25 4.64
CA PRO A 21 2.16 -17.36 4.97
C PRO A 21 1.68 -18.69 4.36
N GLY A 22 0.38 -18.99 4.44
CA GLY A 22 -0.21 -20.23 3.93
C GLY A 22 0.59 -21.47 4.36
N ASP A 23 0.79 -22.41 3.44
CA ASP A 23 1.58 -23.64 3.69
C ASP A 23 3.09 -23.44 3.57
N ALA A 24 3.56 -22.24 3.24
CA ALA A 24 4.99 -21.94 3.09
C ALA A 24 5.36 -20.65 3.82
N PRO A 25 5.32 -20.63 5.17
CA PRO A 25 5.50 -19.43 5.98
C PRO A 25 6.89 -18.81 5.86
N GLN A 26 7.90 -19.57 5.43
CA GLN A 26 9.28 -19.10 5.20
C GLN A 26 9.43 -18.20 3.96
N ARG A 27 8.37 -18.02 3.17
CA ARG A 27 8.39 -17.20 1.94
C ARG A 27 7.49 -15.98 2.11
N ASP A 28 8.10 -14.81 2.17
CA ASP A 28 7.40 -13.52 2.35
C ASP A 28 6.82 -12.94 1.05
N ASN A 29 7.35 -13.32 -0.11
CA ASN A 29 7.01 -12.73 -1.41
C ASN A 29 6.93 -13.76 -2.55
N GLN A 30 6.50 -13.30 -3.73
CA GLN A 30 6.30 -14.10 -4.95
C GLN A 30 7.55 -14.23 -5.84
N LEU A 31 8.73 -13.79 -5.40
CA LEU A 31 9.96 -13.94 -6.19
C LEU A 31 10.36 -15.42 -6.28
N ALA A 32 10.78 -15.85 -7.45
CA ALA A 32 11.55 -17.09 -7.58
C ALA A 32 12.97 -16.89 -7.07
N ASP A 33 13.64 -18.00 -6.74
CA ASP A 33 14.97 -17.96 -6.12
C ASP A 33 16.05 -17.39 -7.07
N ASP A 34 15.79 -17.38 -8.38
CA ASP A 34 16.66 -16.82 -9.41
C ASP A 34 16.23 -15.44 -9.92
N GLU A 35 15.24 -14.79 -9.26
CA GLU A 35 14.71 -13.50 -9.68
C GLU A 35 15.22 -12.33 -8.83
N LEU A 36 15.53 -11.22 -9.50
CA LEU A 36 15.89 -9.95 -8.89
C LEU A 36 14.88 -8.86 -9.24
N ILE A 37 14.50 -8.04 -8.25
CA ILE A 37 13.73 -6.81 -8.52
C ILE A 37 14.65 -5.82 -9.21
N VAL A 38 14.27 -5.39 -10.42
CA VAL A 38 15.07 -4.46 -11.22
C VAL A 38 14.47 -3.05 -11.27
N ALA A 39 13.16 -2.92 -11.03
CA ALA A 39 12.51 -1.60 -10.92
C ALA A 39 11.18 -1.68 -10.18
N VAL A 40 10.79 -0.55 -9.58
CA VAL A 40 9.43 -0.30 -9.10
C VAL A 40 8.87 0.87 -9.89
N GLU A 41 7.70 0.66 -10.49
CA GLU A 41 6.99 1.69 -11.23
C GLU A 41 5.83 2.18 -10.37
N LEU A 42 5.75 3.49 -10.20
CA LEU A 42 4.67 4.15 -9.50
C LEU A 42 3.86 4.92 -10.54
N PRO A 43 2.55 4.65 -10.70
CA PRO A 43 1.73 5.41 -11.64
C PRO A 43 1.71 6.89 -11.22
N ALA A 44 1.77 7.79 -12.21
CA ALA A 44 1.84 9.24 -11.99
C ALA A 44 0.57 9.85 -11.35
N ASN A 45 -0.43 9.04 -11.02
CA ASN A 45 -1.78 9.50 -10.71
C ASN A 45 -1.81 10.34 -9.42
N GLY A 46 -2.41 11.54 -9.54
CA GLY A 46 -3.32 12.26 -8.61
C GLY A 46 -2.90 12.57 -7.17
N PHE A 47 -2.06 11.73 -6.55
CA PHE A 47 -1.88 11.67 -5.11
C PHE A 47 -0.70 12.48 -4.59
N VAL A 48 0.08 13.11 -5.48
CA VAL A 48 1.28 13.87 -5.11
C VAL A 48 0.93 15.04 -4.19
N SER A 49 -0.24 15.65 -4.39
CA SER A 49 -0.68 16.82 -3.64
C SER A 49 -1.24 16.50 -2.26
N HIS A 50 -1.87 15.32 -2.09
CA HIS A 50 -2.49 14.94 -0.81
C HIS A 50 -2.12 13.50 -0.46
N ASN A 51 -0.97 13.34 0.20
CA ASN A 51 -0.53 12.09 0.77
C ASN A 51 0.04 12.31 2.17
N ALA A 52 -0.10 11.30 3.03
CA ALA A 52 0.44 11.30 4.37
C ALA A 52 0.84 9.89 4.78
N TYR A 53 1.89 9.79 5.60
CA TYR A 53 2.30 8.56 6.23
C TYR A 53 2.40 8.73 7.74
N LEU A 54 1.53 8.06 8.48
CA LEU A 54 1.54 8.05 9.94
C LEU A 54 2.18 6.77 10.43
N LYS A 55 3.15 6.87 11.34
CA LYS A 55 3.82 5.70 11.95
C LYS A 55 3.79 5.80 13.46
N ILE A 56 2.95 4.97 14.09
CA ILE A 56 2.82 4.88 15.54
C ILE A 56 3.94 3.98 16.06
N ARG A 57 4.69 4.48 17.04
CA ARG A 57 5.85 3.80 17.63
C ARG A 57 5.89 4.03 19.12
N ASP A 58 6.40 3.05 19.85
CA ASP A 58 6.62 3.14 21.30
C ASP A 58 7.85 4.01 21.65
N ARG A 59 8.78 4.15 20.71
CA ARG A 59 9.97 5.03 20.82
C ARG A 59 10.09 5.89 19.56
N ALA A 60 10.44 7.16 19.75
CA ALA A 60 10.41 8.18 18.69
C ALA A 60 11.39 7.91 17.51
N SER A 61 12.43 7.09 17.70
CA SER A 61 13.38 6.72 16.65
C SER A 61 13.84 5.26 16.79
N TYR A 62 14.37 4.68 15.70
CA TYR A 62 14.92 3.31 15.63
C TYR A 62 13.96 2.17 16.02
N ALA A 63 12.67 2.32 15.75
CA ALA A 63 11.67 1.26 15.96
C ALA A 63 10.86 0.95 14.70
N PHE A 64 10.57 -0.34 14.52
CA PHE A 64 9.50 -0.79 13.62
C PHE A 64 8.16 -0.16 14.05
N ALA A 65 7.26 0.03 13.09
CA ALA A 65 5.94 0.56 13.40
C ALA A 65 5.20 -0.48 14.26
N LEU A 66 4.54 -0.06 15.33
CA LEU A 66 3.49 -0.91 15.90
C LEU A 66 2.32 -0.97 14.91
N ILE A 67 1.89 0.20 14.44
CA ILE A 67 0.92 0.37 13.35
C ILE A 67 1.38 1.54 12.49
N SER A 68 1.22 1.42 11.17
CA SER A 68 1.36 2.55 10.26
C SER A 68 0.21 2.65 9.28
N VAL A 69 -0.03 3.85 8.77
CA VAL A 69 -1.04 4.15 7.76
C VAL A 69 -0.41 5.02 6.68
N ALA A 70 -0.45 4.56 5.44
CA ALA A 70 -0.25 5.39 4.25
C ALA A 70 -1.62 5.76 3.70
N ALA A 71 -1.89 7.06 3.58
CA ALA A 71 -3.11 7.58 3.01
C ALA A 71 -2.78 8.52 1.85
N ALA A 72 -3.51 8.38 0.76
CA ALA A 72 -3.36 9.20 -0.43
C ALA A 72 -4.75 9.51 -0.99
N ILE A 73 -5.03 10.78 -1.25
CA ILE A 73 -6.35 11.26 -1.71
C ILE A 73 -6.17 12.07 -2.98
N ASP A 74 -7.04 11.86 -3.94
CA ASP A 74 -7.15 12.62 -5.17
C ASP A 74 -8.49 13.37 -5.14
N LEU A 75 -8.45 14.68 -5.37
CA LEU A 75 -9.58 15.58 -5.16
C LEU A 75 -10.01 16.23 -6.48
N ASP A 76 -11.32 16.40 -6.62
CA ASP A 76 -11.95 17.31 -7.58
C ASP A 76 -12.72 18.37 -6.79
N GLY A 77 -12.12 19.54 -6.60
CA GLY A 77 -12.59 20.53 -5.62
C GLY A 77 -12.51 20.00 -4.20
N ASP A 78 -13.65 19.89 -3.53
CA ASP A 78 -13.80 19.32 -2.17
C ASP A 78 -14.25 17.85 -2.18
N VAL A 79 -14.47 17.26 -3.36
CA VAL A 79 -14.96 15.89 -3.53
C VAL A 79 -13.80 14.92 -3.76
N ILE A 80 -13.85 13.76 -3.10
CA ILE A 80 -12.87 12.68 -3.25
C ILE A 80 -13.10 11.95 -4.58
N ARG A 81 -12.16 12.08 -5.51
CA ARG A 81 -12.16 11.37 -6.80
C ARG A 81 -11.61 9.96 -6.67
N ASP A 82 -10.51 9.79 -5.95
CA ASP A 82 -9.88 8.50 -5.64
C ASP A 82 -9.22 8.57 -4.27
N VAL A 83 -9.11 7.45 -3.58
CA VAL A 83 -8.45 7.36 -2.27
C VAL A 83 -7.76 6.01 -2.14
N ARG A 84 -6.57 6.02 -1.54
CA ARG A 84 -5.77 4.83 -1.28
C ARG A 84 -5.34 4.79 0.18
N LEU A 85 -5.68 3.70 0.87
CA LEU A 85 -5.39 3.49 2.28
C LEU A 85 -4.66 2.16 2.45
N ALA A 86 -3.43 2.22 2.96
CA ALA A 86 -2.64 1.02 3.26
C ALA A 86 -2.17 1.03 4.72
N LEU A 87 -2.35 -0.10 5.41
CA LEU A 87 -2.02 -0.31 6.81
C LEU A 87 -0.79 -1.21 6.93
N GLY A 88 0.15 -0.83 7.79
CA GLY A 88 1.34 -1.61 8.17
C GLY A 88 1.30 -2.03 9.63
N GLY A 89 1.93 -3.16 9.96
CA GLY A 89 1.98 -3.70 11.33
C GLY A 89 0.72 -4.46 11.77
N VAL A 90 -0.34 -4.44 10.97
CA VAL A 90 -1.65 -5.07 11.30
C VAL A 90 -1.88 -6.43 10.64
N ALA A 91 -1.02 -6.82 9.71
CA ALA A 91 -1.15 -8.06 8.94
C ALA A 91 0.22 -8.57 8.44
N HIS A 92 0.24 -9.80 7.94
CA HIS A 92 1.43 -10.46 7.39
C HIS A 92 1.99 -9.79 6.12
N LYS A 93 1.18 -8.94 5.47
CA LYS A 93 1.58 -8.07 4.36
C LYS A 93 0.91 -6.71 4.49
N PRO A 94 1.39 -5.66 3.78
CA PRO A 94 0.69 -4.38 3.74
C PRO A 94 -0.78 -4.58 3.38
N TRP A 95 -1.67 -4.13 4.25
CA TRP A 95 -3.11 -4.36 4.12
C TRP A 95 -3.77 -3.17 3.47
N ARG A 96 -4.40 -3.36 2.31
CA ARG A 96 -5.17 -2.32 1.62
C ARG A 96 -6.65 -2.64 1.74
N ASP A 97 -7.41 -1.74 2.35
CA ASP A 97 -8.85 -1.91 2.52
C ASP A 97 -9.63 -1.20 1.41
N LYS A 98 -10.00 -1.95 0.37
CA LYS A 98 -10.75 -1.42 -0.77
C LYS A 98 -12.19 -1.05 -0.42
N ALA A 99 -12.77 -1.62 0.64
CA ALA A 99 -14.16 -1.34 1.02
C ALA A 99 -14.26 0.07 1.59
N VAL A 100 -13.32 0.44 2.47
CA VAL A 100 -13.22 1.80 3.01
C VAL A 100 -12.91 2.81 1.91
N GLU A 101 -11.99 2.48 0.99
CA GLU A 101 -11.69 3.35 -0.17
C GLU A 101 -12.97 3.62 -0.99
N THR A 102 -13.73 2.58 -1.32
CA THR A 102 -14.97 2.69 -2.09
C THR A 102 -16.03 3.53 -1.37
N LEU A 103 -16.11 3.43 -0.04
CA LEU A 103 -17.06 4.18 0.77
C LEU A 103 -16.79 5.70 0.79
N LEU A 104 -15.55 6.11 0.53
CA LEU A 104 -15.11 7.51 0.55
C LEU A 104 -15.16 8.19 -0.82
N VAL A 105 -15.04 7.44 -1.91
CA VAL A 105 -15.14 7.99 -3.27
C VAL A 105 -16.49 8.68 -3.48
N GLY A 106 -16.45 9.90 -4.03
CA GLY A 106 -17.63 10.75 -4.29
C GLY A 106 -18.11 11.54 -3.08
N LYS A 107 -17.50 11.39 -1.90
CA LYS A 107 -17.85 12.17 -0.70
C LYS A 107 -16.96 13.40 -0.54
N PRO A 108 -17.44 14.45 0.13
CA PRO A 108 -16.63 15.61 0.45
C PRO A 108 -15.62 15.32 1.57
N VAL A 109 -14.49 16.05 1.59
CA VAL A 109 -13.46 15.96 2.63
C VAL A 109 -13.95 16.59 3.94
N THR A 110 -14.65 15.80 4.75
CA THR A 110 -15.17 16.22 6.06
C THR A 110 -14.76 15.25 7.17
N ARG A 111 -14.66 15.75 8.41
CA ARG A 111 -14.38 14.89 9.57
C ARG A 111 -15.43 13.81 9.76
N GLU A 112 -16.69 14.12 9.48
CA GLU A 112 -17.80 13.17 9.58
C GLU A 112 -17.60 11.97 8.64
N ASN A 113 -17.24 12.22 7.38
CA ASN A 113 -17.00 11.16 6.41
C ASN A 113 -15.79 10.28 6.74
N PHE A 114 -14.83 10.77 7.52
CA PHE A 114 -13.67 10.00 7.99
C PHE A 114 -13.89 9.28 9.32
N ALA A 115 -14.96 9.59 10.05
CA ALA A 115 -15.28 9.01 11.35
C ALA A 115 -16.34 7.90 11.31
N ALA A 116 -16.99 7.73 10.14
CA ALA A 116 -18.00 6.70 9.88
C ALA A 116 -17.36 5.34 9.57
#